data_AF-A0A1M6KQY7-F1
#
_entry.id   AF-A0A1M6KQY7-F1
#
_cell.length_a   1.000
_cell.length_b   1.000
_cell.length_c   1.000
_cell.angle_alpha   90.00
_cell.angle_beta   90.00
_cell.angle_gamma   90.00
#
_symmetry.space_group_name_H-M   'P 1'
#
loop_
_entity.id
_entity.type
_entity.pdbx_description
1 polymer ?
#
loop_
_entity_poly.entity_id
_entity_poly.type
_entity_poly.pdbx_seq_one_letter_code
_entity_poly.pdbx_strand_id
1 'polypeptide(L)'
;MKKITLFLVLLFVFDGSAIWANNGQPIEKLLSEYINKMNALTQGTNKMDVLELFDEKYSGNTVYVNLSGALVRKNYSKKDISSQLDDIIDDNNYKFRLTLDKVVFKTQKERAGTISAVVNFESFIDKRLAEKGTMLMDMVAIRANGGWKIVQNNMVRVSEAKDIGECVCYLYGKGTTKFVTEVYFPTGLEYSQEFDAFQVTTKDNKRIIKSDNKEFYWSRDTGKLTFKGGNIGRAENSRKAVEFVLKNLYKDSCVNIVFN
;
A
#
# COMPACT_ATOMS: atom_id res chain seq x y z
N MET A 1 -81.36 12.26 -40.61
CA MET A 1 -80.87 12.50 -39.25
C MET A 1 -80.73 11.18 -38.49
N LYS A 2 -79.51 10.64 -38.41
CA LYS A 2 -78.93 9.87 -37.28
C LYS A 2 -77.47 9.56 -37.67
N LYS A 3 -76.55 9.88 -36.77
CA LYS A 3 -75.14 10.14 -37.03
C LYS A 3 -74.33 8.85 -37.18
N ILE A 4 -73.55 8.78 -38.25
CA ILE A 4 -72.37 7.91 -38.39
C ILE A 4 -71.21 8.69 -37.80
N THR A 5 -70.50 8.12 -36.82
CA THR A 5 -69.12 8.53 -36.55
C THR A 5 -68.32 7.33 -36.10
N LEU A 6 -67.63 6.75 -37.07
CA LEU A 6 -66.47 5.88 -36.95
C LEU A 6 -65.29 6.78 -36.54
N PHE A 7 -64.62 6.51 -35.42
CA PHE A 7 -63.25 7.01 -35.21
C PHE A 7 -62.47 5.99 -34.39
N LEU A 8 -61.66 5.23 -35.12
CA LEU A 8 -60.70 4.27 -34.62
C LEU A 8 -59.33 4.83 -35.00
N VAL A 9 -58.67 5.51 -34.07
CA VAL A 9 -57.25 5.82 -34.15
C VAL A 9 -56.61 5.46 -32.81
N LEU A 10 -56.01 4.28 -32.83
CA LEU A 10 -54.93 3.84 -31.96
C LEU A 10 -53.79 4.87 -32.02
N LEU A 11 -53.46 5.51 -30.90
CA LEU A 11 -52.12 6.02 -30.66
C LEU A 11 -51.69 5.50 -29.30
N PHE A 12 -51.00 4.35 -29.35
CA PHE A 12 -50.13 3.85 -28.30
C PHE A 12 -49.14 4.97 -27.94
N VAL A 13 -49.40 5.69 -26.84
CA VAL A 13 -48.36 6.40 -26.12
C VAL A 13 -47.60 5.31 -25.36
N PHE A 14 -46.69 4.65 -26.07
CA PHE A 14 -45.57 4.01 -25.41
C PHE A 14 -44.80 5.16 -24.77
N ASP A 15 -44.98 5.32 -23.45
CA ASP A 15 -44.01 6.01 -22.60
C ASP A 15 -42.70 5.26 -22.73
N GLY A 16 -41.96 5.61 -23.78
CA GLY A 16 -40.55 5.37 -23.93
C GLY A 16 -39.87 6.06 -22.79
N SER A 17 -39.83 5.39 -21.64
CA SER A 17 -38.75 5.55 -20.69
C SER A 17 -37.48 5.42 -21.51
N ALA A 18 -36.89 6.58 -21.82
CA ALA A 18 -35.56 6.68 -22.35
C ALA A 18 -34.67 6.00 -21.31
N ILE A 19 -34.45 4.70 -21.49
CA ILE A 19 -33.34 4.00 -20.88
C ILE A 19 -32.16 4.77 -21.44
N TRP A 20 -31.58 5.63 -20.59
CA TRP A 20 -30.28 6.20 -20.81
C TRP A 20 -29.35 5.02 -21.08
N ALA A 21 -29.12 4.76 -22.36
CA ALA A 21 -28.10 3.84 -22.84
C ALA A 21 -26.77 4.46 -22.39
N ASN A 22 -26.37 4.09 -21.17
CA ASN A 22 -25.12 4.54 -20.59
C ASN A 22 -24.01 4.02 -21.52
N ASN A 23 -23.35 4.95 -22.19
CA ASN A 23 -22.49 4.73 -23.35
C ASN A 23 -21.49 3.57 -23.16
N GLY A 24 -21.69 2.50 -23.93
CA GLY A 24 -20.70 1.68 -24.63
C GLY A 24 -19.61 0.89 -23.88
N GLN A 25 -19.08 1.34 -22.75
CA GLN A 25 -17.82 0.81 -22.17
C GLN A 25 -17.89 0.51 -20.66
N PRO A 26 -18.83 -0.34 -20.21
CA PRO A 26 -18.97 -0.72 -18.80
C PRO A 26 -17.70 -1.28 -18.16
N ILE A 27 -16.83 -1.97 -18.91
CA ILE A 27 -15.59 -2.52 -18.33
C ILE A 27 -14.61 -1.40 -17.94
N GLU A 28 -14.46 -0.38 -18.78
CA GLU A 28 -13.59 0.76 -18.51
C GLU A 28 -14.13 1.62 -17.36
N LYS A 29 -15.46 1.74 -17.30
CA LYS A 29 -16.16 2.34 -16.16
C LYS A 29 -15.89 1.55 -14.88
N LEU A 30 -15.97 0.23 -14.91
CA LEU A 30 -15.71 -0.64 -13.75
C LEU A 30 -14.27 -0.49 -13.25
N LEU A 31 -13.28 -0.42 -14.14
CA LEU A 31 -11.88 -0.15 -13.76
C LEU A 31 -11.74 1.23 -13.10
N SER A 32 -12.36 2.25 -13.68
CA SER A 32 -12.34 3.61 -13.13
C SER A 32 -13.02 3.68 -11.76
N GLU A 33 -14.17 3.01 -11.61
CA GLU A 33 -14.88 2.89 -10.32
C GLU A 33 -14.01 2.17 -9.29
N TYR A 34 -13.33 1.08 -9.65
CA TYR A 34 -12.38 0.41 -8.76
C TYR A 34 -11.27 1.35 -8.28
N ILE A 35 -10.58 2.04 -9.19
CA ILE A 35 -9.51 2.99 -8.86
C ILE A 35 -10.03 4.10 -7.94
N ASN A 36 -11.16 4.70 -8.29
CA ASN A 36 -11.74 5.80 -7.52
C ASN A 36 -12.14 5.35 -6.11
N LYS A 37 -12.80 4.20 -5.98
CA LYS A 37 -13.20 3.68 -4.66
C LYS A 37 -11.99 3.29 -3.81
N MET A 38 -10.97 2.66 -4.39
CA MET A 38 -9.71 2.36 -3.70
C MET A 38 -9.04 3.64 -3.18
N ASN A 39 -8.95 4.69 -4.00
CA ASN A 39 -8.37 5.97 -3.61
C ASN A 39 -9.17 6.69 -2.50
N ALA A 40 -10.48 6.48 -2.47
CA ALA A 40 -11.38 7.11 -1.51
C ALA A 40 -11.52 6.34 -0.18
N LEU A 41 -10.92 5.16 -0.03
CA LEU A 41 -10.92 4.38 1.22
C LEU A 41 -10.41 5.23 2.40
N THR A 42 -9.31 5.95 2.20
CA THR A 42 -8.70 6.81 3.23
C THR A 42 -9.46 8.13 3.47
N GLN A 43 -10.56 8.35 2.74
CA GLN A 43 -11.44 9.53 2.83
C GLN A 43 -12.84 9.17 3.37
N GLY A 44 -13.02 7.96 3.90
CA GLY A 44 -14.28 7.52 4.53
C GLY A 44 -15.21 6.71 3.62
N THR A 45 -14.72 6.23 2.47
CA THR A 45 -15.47 5.26 1.65
C THR A 45 -15.58 3.94 2.40
N ASN A 46 -16.75 3.32 2.34
CA ASN A 46 -16.99 2.07 3.05
C ASN A 46 -16.27 0.92 2.33
N LYS A 47 -15.61 0.03 3.09
CA LYS A 47 -15.06 -1.24 2.56
C LYS A 47 -16.04 -1.96 1.63
N MET A 48 -17.32 -1.96 1.99
CA MET A 48 -18.39 -2.61 1.22
C MET A 48 -18.51 -2.03 -0.19
N ASP A 49 -18.27 -0.74 -0.38
CA ASP A 49 -18.34 -0.09 -1.70
C ASP A 49 -17.34 -0.69 -2.68
N VAL A 50 -16.14 -1.04 -2.20
CA VAL A 50 -15.10 -1.70 -3.01
C VAL A 50 -15.47 -3.17 -3.21
N LEU A 51 -15.85 -3.88 -2.14
CA LEU A 51 -16.18 -5.31 -2.19
C LEU A 51 -17.38 -5.60 -3.11
N GLU A 52 -18.30 -4.66 -3.26
CA GLU A 52 -19.41 -4.77 -4.19
C GLU A 52 -18.97 -4.82 -5.65
N LEU A 53 -17.78 -4.34 -6.01
CA LEU A 53 -17.28 -4.46 -7.38
C LEU A 53 -16.89 -5.90 -7.74
N PHE A 54 -16.72 -6.78 -6.74
CA PHE A 54 -16.27 -8.15 -6.92
C PHE A 54 -17.43 -9.15 -6.87
N ASP A 55 -17.40 -10.13 -7.76
CA ASP A 55 -18.28 -11.30 -7.70
C ASP A 55 -17.93 -12.18 -6.49
N GLU A 56 -18.92 -12.91 -5.96
CA GLU A 56 -18.70 -13.84 -4.83
C GLU A 56 -17.69 -14.95 -5.15
N LYS A 57 -17.58 -15.34 -6.43
CA LYS A 57 -16.63 -16.34 -6.91
C LYS A 57 -15.32 -15.74 -7.39
N TYR A 58 -15.04 -14.48 -7.04
CA TYR A 58 -13.81 -13.81 -7.45
C TYR A 58 -12.56 -14.61 -7.04
N SER A 59 -11.60 -14.65 -7.98
CA SER A 59 -10.24 -15.13 -7.71
C SER A 59 -9.23 -14.24 -8.44
N GLY A 60 -8.06 -14.03 -7.85
CA GLY A 60 -7.02 -13.23 -8.47
C GLY A 60 -5.63 -13.63 -8.00
N ASN A 61 -4.63 -13.06 -8.63
CA ASN A 61 -3.25 -13.24 -8.22
C ASN A 61 -2.43 -11.96 -8.43
N THR A 62 -1.42 -11.78 -7.60
CA THR A 62 -0.42 -10.73 -7.75
C THR A 62 0.96 -11.34 -7.77
N VAL A 63 1.76 -10.94 -8.76
CA VAL A 63 3.20 -11.10 -8.76
C VAL A 63 3.79 -9.74 -8.40
N TYR A 64 4.49 -9.68 -7.27
CA TYR A 64 5.21 -8.48 -6.82
C TYR A 64 6.70 -8.66 -7.08
N VAL A 65 7.28 -7.72 -7.84
CA VAL A 65 8.71 -7.59 -8.06
C VAL A 65 9.19 -6.48 -7.14
N ASN A 66 10.01 -6.82 -6.14
CA ASN A 66 10.58 -5.83 -5.23
C ASN A 66 11.80 -5.12 -5.88
N LEU A 67 12.39 -4.14 -5.17
CA LEU A 67 13.57 -3.42 -5.66
C LEU A 67 14.79 -4.32 -5.92
N SER A 68 14.92 -5.47 -5.26
CA SER A 68 16.02 -6.41 -5.49
C SER A 68 15.76 -7.36 -6.68
N GLY A 69 14.62 -7.23 -7.37
CA GLY A 69 14.19 -8.14 -8.42
C GLY A 69 13.64 -9.48 -7.92
N ALA A 70 13.50 -9.66 -6.60
CA ALA A 70 12.89 -10.86 -6.04
C ALA A 70 11.37 -10.87 -6.28
N LEU A 71 10.83 -12.07 -6.50
CA LEU A 71 9.43 -12.28 -6.83
C LEU A 71 8.66 -12.83 -5.64
N VAL A 72 7.56 -12.16 -5.30
CA VAL A 72 6.57 -12.65 -4.34
C VAL A 72 5.25 -12.89 -5.06
N ARG A 73 4.71 -14.10 -4.95
CA ARG A 73 3.42 -14.45 -5.55
C ARG A 73 2.37 -14.62 -4.47
N LYS A 74 1.18 -14.05 -4.69
CA LYS A 74 0.04 -14.17 -3.80
C LYS A 74 -1.23 -14.41 -4.61
N ASN A 75 -2.08 -15.32 -4.14
CA ASN A 75 -3.41 -15.52 -4.67
C ASN A 75 -4.42 -14.88 -3.73
N TYR A 76 -5.54 -14.42 -4.28
CA TYR A 76 -6.57 -13.67 -3.56
C TYR A 76 -7.94 -14.19 -3.90
N SER A 77 -8.73 -14.41 -2.85
CA SER A 77 -10.19 -14.50 -2.89
C SER A 77 -10.81 -13.16 -2.50
N LYS A 78 -12.13 -13.05 -2.62
CA LYS A 78 -12.87 -11.86 -2.14
C LYS A 78 -12.68 -11.63 -0.64
N LYS A 79 -12.54 -12.71 0.13
CA LYS A 79 -12.25 -12.65 1.58
C LYS A 79 -10.88 -12.06 1.85
N ASP A 80 -9.87 -12.43 1.07
CA ASP A 80 -8.51 -11.89 1.21
C ASP A 80 -8.49 -10.39 0.90
N ILE A 81 -9.21 -9.95 -0.14
CA ILE A 81 -9.39 -8.52 -0.43
C ILE A 81 -10.04 -7.81 0.77
N SER A 82 -11.11 -8.37 1.33
CA SER A 82 -11.76 -7.77 2.50
C SER A 82 -10.78 -7.57 3.65
N SER A 83 -9.96 -8.58 3.96
CA SER A 83 -8.97 -8.49 5.03
C SER A 83 -7.93 -7.40 4.74
N GLN A 84 -7.46 -7.29 3.50
CA GLN A 84 -6.51 -6.24 3.12
C GLN A 84 -7.11 -4.84 3.20
N LEU A 85 -8.40 -4.69 2.87
CA LEU A 85 -9.10 -3.42 3.02
C LEU A 85 -9.24 -3.03 4.50
N ASP A 86 -9.47 -4.00 5.39
CA ASP A 86 -9.48 -3.77 6.84
C ASP A 86 -8.11 -3.25 7.30
N ASP A 87 -7.00 -3.89 6.90
CA ASP A 87 -5.65 -3.43 7.22
C ASP A 87 -5.37 -1.99 6.77
N ILE A 88 -5.88 -1.60 5.59
CA ILE A 88 -5.72 -0.25 5.04
C ILE A 88 -6.57 0.78 5.78
N ILE A 89 -7.79 0.42 6.17
CA ILE A 89 -8.73 1.32 6.86
C ILE A 89 -8.32 1.53 8.31
N ASP A 90 -7.84 0.47 8.98
CA ASP A 90 -7.46 0.51 10.39
C ASP A 90 -6.12 1.24 10.62
N ASP A 91 -5.26 1.33 9.59
CA ASP A 91 -4.01 2.08 9.64
C ASP A 91 -4.20 3.55 9.21
N ASN A 92 -4.44 4.42 10.21
CA ASN A 92 -4.58 5.87 10.01
C ASN A 92 -3.34 6.55 9.41
N ASN A 93 -2.18 5.91 9.45
CA ASN A 93 -0.93 6.46 8.95
C ASN A 93 -0.61 5.99 7.53
N TYR A 94 -1.28 4.94 7.07
CA TYR A 94 -1.12 4.39 5.73
C TYR A 94 -2.10 5.05 4.75
N LYS A 95 -1.60 5.44 3.58
CA LYS A 95 -2.44 5.84 2.44
C LYS A 95 -1.96 5.19 1.17
N PHE A 96 -2.90 4.92 0.27
CA PHE A 96 -2.63 4.33 -1.02
C PHE A 96 -3.32 5.13 -2.12
N ARG A 97 -2.63 5.33 -3.24
CA ARG A 97 -3.11 6.04 -4.41
C ARG A 97 -2.83 5.23 -5.66
N LEU A 98 -3.85 5.10 -6.49
CA LEU A 98 -3.82 4.50 -7.83
C LEU A 98 -4.10 5.58 -8.87
N THR A 99 -3.33 5.56 -9.95
CA THR A 99 -3.52 6.45 -11.10
C THR A 99 -3.50 5.62 -12.38
N LEU A 100 -4.57 5.64 -13.16
CA LEU A 100 -4.59 4.99 -14.47
C LEU A 100 -3.60 5.70 -15.40
N ASP A 101 -2.61 4.98 -15.93
CA ASP A 101 -1.70 5.49 -16.94
C ASP A 101 -2.30 5.29 -18.33
N LYS A 102 -2.54 4.02 -18.69
CA LYS A 102 -3.14 3.67 -19.98
C LYS A 102 -3.90 2.35 -19.94
N VAL A 103 -4.90 2.25 -20.80
CA VAL A 103 -5.53 0.97 -21.16
C VAL A 103 -4.75 0.35 -22.31
N VAL A 104 -4.19 -0.83 -22.10
CA VAL A 104 -3.37 -1.57 -23.07
C VAL A 104 -4.25 -2.39 -24.00
N PHE A 105 -5.27 -3.03 -23.43
CA PHE A 105 -6.19 -3.88 -24.16
C PHE A 105 -7.57 -3.80 -23.53
N LYS A 106 -8.61 -3.85 -24.37
CA LYS A 106 -9.99 -4.02 -23.91
C LYS A 106 -10.80 -4.79 -24.93
N THR A 107 -11.63 -5.71 -24.45
CA THR A 107 -12.68 -6.33 -25.27
C THR A 107 -13.91 -6.57 -24.44
N GLN A 108 -15.07 -6.43 -25.06
CA GLN A 108 -16.35 -6.50 -24.39
C GLN A 108 -17.37 -7.19 -25.28
N LYS A 109 -18.03 -8.19 -24.70
CA LYS A 109 -19.23 -8.85 -25.21
C LYS A 109 -20.42 -8.44 -24.34
N GLU A 110 -21.63 -8.86 -24.71
CA GLU A 110 -22.86 -8.49 -24.01
C GLU A 110 -22.85 -8.79 -22.50
N ARG A 111 -22.20 -9.89 -22.08
CA ARG A 111 -22.23 -10.40 -20.69
C ARG A 111 -20.86 -10.58 -20.05
N ALA A 112 -19.78 -10.33 -20.78
CA ALA A 112 -18.43 -10.51 -20.29
C ALA A 112 -17.49 -9.54 -20.98
N GLY A 113 -16.42 -9.14 -20.30
CA GLY A 113 -15.39 -8.31 -20.87
C GLY A 113 -14.10 -8.42 -20.09
N THR A 114 -13.03 -7.96 -20.73
CA THR A 114 -11.69 -7.95 -20.14
C THR A 114 -11.01 -6.63 -20.48
N ILE A 115 -10.20 -6.16 -19.54
CA ILE A 115 -9.39 -4.95 -19.68
C ILE A 115 -8.01 -5.20 -19.07
N SER A 116 -6.99 -4.83 -19.83
CA SER A 116 -5.61 -4.78 -19.37
C SER A 116 -5.19 -3.33 -19.30
N ALA A 117 -4.71 -2.90 -18.15
CA ALA A 117 -4.32 -1.51 -17.91
C ALA A 117 -2.99 -1.42 -17.16
N VAL A 118 -2.22 -0.39 -17.50
CA VAL A 118 -1.09 0.06 -16.69
C VAL A 118 -1.64 1.08 -15.69
N VAL A 119 -1.41 0.81 -14.41
CA VAL A 119 -1.81 1.67 -13.31
C VAL A 119 -0.55 1.98 -12.51
N ASN A 120 -0.34 3.25 -12.17
CA ASN A 120 0.71 3.65 -11.25
C ASN A 120 0.16 3.62 -9.82
N PHE A 121 0.97 3.16 -8.88
CA PHE A 121 0.63 3.16 -7.47
C PHE A 121 1.63 3.97 -6.66
N GLU A 122 1.14 4.58 -5.59
CA GLU A 122 1.94 5.21 -4.55
C GLU A 122 1.36 4.84 -3.20
N SER A 123 2.21 4.45 -2.26
CA SER A 123 1.85 4.29 -0.86
C SER A 123 2.55 5.37 -0.03
N PHE A 124 1.89 5.78 1.04
CA PHE A 124 2.38 6.79 1.96
C PHE A 124 2.27 6.26 3.39
N ILE A 125 3.30 6.51 4.18
CA ILE A 125 3.32 6.25 5.63
C ILE A 125 3.63 7.57 6.32
N ASP A 126 2.81 8.00 7.27
CA ASP A 126 2.94 9.29 7.96
C ASP A 126 3.03 10.48 6.99
N LYS A 127 2.25 10.43 5.90
CA LYS A 127 2.23 11.42 4.79
C LYS A 127 3.52 11.51 3.98
N ARG A 128 4.51 10.66 4.23
CA ARG A 128 5.72 10.52 3.42
C ARG A 128 5.52 9.44 2.38
N LEU A 129 6.05 9.65 1.17
CA LEU A 129 6.06 8.59 0.16
C LEU A 129 6.84 7.41 0.74
N ALA A 130 6.21 6.23 0.75
CA ALA A 130 6.82 5.01 1.25
C ALA A 130 7.27 4.13 0.10
N GLU A 131 6.42 3.99 -0.92
CA GLU A 131 6.71 3.21 -2.11
C GLU A 131 5.97 3.80 -3.32
N LYS A 132 6.55 3.68 -4.50
CA LYS A 132 5.85 3.91 -5.76
C LYS A 132 6.28 2.91 -6.83
N GLY A 133 5.44 2.74 -7.82
CA GLY A 133 5.80 2.02 -9.03
C GLY A 133 4.60 1.79 -9.93
N THR A 134 4.73 0.79 -10.76
CA THR A 134 3.75 0.48 -11.81
C THR A 134 3.20 -0.92 -11.63
N MET A 135 1.94 -1.08 -11.99
CA MET A 135 1.25 -2.35 -11.99
C MET A 135 0.55 -2.57 -13.33
N LEU A 136 0.80 -3.71 -13.96
CA LEU A 136 -0.01 -4.21 -15.06
C LEU A 136 -1.17 -5.00 -14.44
N MET A 137 -2.39 -4.57 -14.72
CA MET A 137 -3.61 -5.17 -14.21
C MET A 137 -4.43 -5.75 -15.35
N ASP A 138 -4.69 -7.05 -15.30
CA ASP A 138 -5.59 -7.76 -16.20
C ASP A 138 -6.87 -8.13 -15.44
N MET A 139 -7.98 -7.49 -15.79
CA MET A 139 -9.27 -7.65 -15.13
C MET A 139 -10.26 -8.30 -16.07
N VAL A 140 -10.94 -9.35 -15.59
CA VAL A 140 -12.08 -9.98 -16.25
C VAL A 140 -13.33 -9.70 -15.43
N ALA A 141 -14.39 -9.26 -16.11
CA ALA A 141 -15.66 -8.99 -15.48
C ALA A 141 -16.82 -9.60 -16.27
N ILE A 142 -17.88 -9.92 -15.55
CA ILE A 142 -19.14 -10.43 -16.10
C ILE A 142 -20.30 -9.54 -15.67
N ARG A 143 -21.41 -9.62 -16.40
CA ARG A 143 -22.67 -9.01 -15.99
C ARG A 143 -23.41 -9.96 -15.05
N ALA A 144 -23.54 -9.59 -13.78
CA ALA A 144 -24.21 -10.36 -12.73
C ALA A 144 -25.01 -9.45 -11.78
N ASN A 145 -26.17 -9.93 -11.30
CA ASN A 145 -27.03 -9.21 -10.34
C ASN A 145 -27.33 -7.75 -10.74
N GLY A 146 -27.61 -7.52 -12.03
CA GLY A 146 -27.95 -6.19 -12.55
C GLY A 146 -26.76 -5.25 -12.80
N GLY A 147 -25.52 -5.65 -12.48
CA GLY A 147 -24.31 -4.83 -12.66
C GLY A 147 -23.15 -5.61 -13.28
N TRP A 148 -22.05 -4.91 -13.56
CA TRP A 148 -20.79 -5.55 -13.94
C TRP A 148 -19.96 -5.84 -12.68
N LYS A 149 -19.40 -7.04 -12.59
CA LYS A 149 -18.65 -7.53 -11.43
C LYS A 149 -17.32 -8.14 -11.87
N ILE A 150 -16.26 -7.83 -11.14
CA ILE A 150 -14.92 -8.39 -11.32
C ILE A 150 -14.94 -9.84 -10.84
N VAL A 151 -14.64 -10.77 -11.74
CA VAL A 151 -14.54 -12.20 -11.43
C VAL A 151 -13.09 -12.69 -11.38
N GLN A 152 -12.21 -12.03 -12.12
CA GLN A 152 -10.79 -12.33 -12.09
C GLN A 152 -9.95 -11.06 -12.20
N ASN A 153 -8.85 -11.03 -11.46
CA ASN A 153 -7.86 -9.96 -11.55
C ASN A 153 -6.46 -10.53 -11.37
N ASN A 154 -5.62 -10.38 -12.39
CA ASN A 154 -4.21 -10.77 -12.33
C ASN A 154 -3.38 -9.49 -12.38
N MET A 155 -2.43 -9.35 -11.45
CA MET A 155 -1.58 -8.17 -11.33
C MET A 155 -0.10 -8.55 -11.38
N VAL A 156 0.67 -7.78 -12.13
CA VAL A 156 2.12 -7.74 -11.99
C VAL A 156 2.48 -6.36 -11.49
N ARG A 157 2.93 -6.28 -10.23
CA ARG A 157 3.33 -5.04 -9.57
C ARG A 157 4.85 -4.97 -9.50
N VAL A 158 5.42 -3.89 -10.00
CA VAL A 158 6.86 -3.62 -9.96
C VAL A 158 7.07 -2.40 -9.06
N SER A 159 7.90 -2.58 -8.03
CA SER A 159 8.37 -1.48 -7.20
C SER A 159 9.47 -0.73 -7.94
N GLU A 160 9.31 0.58 -8.11
CA GLU A 160 10.31 1.43 -8.77
C GLU A 160 11.13 2.22 -7.76
N ALA A 161 10.50 2.64 -6.66
CA ALA A 161 11.18 3.28 -5.56
C ALA A 161 10.50 2.93 -4.23
N LYS A 162 11.31 2.82 -3.18
CA LYS A 162 10.91 2.63 -1.80
C LYS A 162 11.76 3.53 -0.92
N ASP A 163 11.13 4.44 -0.21
CA ASP A 163 11.81 5.36 0.72
C ASP A 163 11.64 4.89 2.17
N ILE A 164 10.63 4.06 2.45
CA ILE A 164 10.31 3.54 3.78
C ILE A 164 10.08 2.03 3.69
N GLY A 165 10.71 1.25 4.55
CA GLY A 165 10.60 -0.21 4.52
C GLY A 165 11.22 -0.95 5.70
N GLU A 166 11.35 -2.27 5.56
CA GLU A 166 12.09 -3.08 6.51
C GLU A 166 13.59 -2.89 6.28
N CYS A 167 14.32 -2.79 7.39
CA CYS A 167 15.76 -2.67 7.41
C CYS A 167 16.39 -3.85 8.13
N VAL A 168 17.60 -4.20 7.72
CA VAL A 168 18.39 -5.28 8.33
C VAL A 168 19.66 -4.66 8.89
N CYS A 169 19.97 -4.95 10.14
CA CYS A 169 21.18 -4.49 10.80
C CYS A 169 21.97 -5.69 11.30
N TYR A 170 23.21 -5.82 10.86
CA TYR A 170 24.18 -6.72 11.49
C TYR A 170 24.89 -5.94 12.59
N LEU A 171 24.85 -6.43 13.83
CA LEU A 171 25.41 -5.75 14.99
C LEU A 171 26.53 -6.59 15.62
N TYR A 172 27.75 -6.12 15.46
CA TYR A 172 28.97 -6.76 15.98
C TYR A 172 29.45 -6.04 17.23
N GLY A 173 29.62 -6.77 18.34
CA GLY A 173 30.09 -6.20 19.61
C GLY A 173 31.46 -6.73 20.01
N LYS A 174 32.34 -5.85 20.50
CA LYS A 174 33.56 -6.22 21.23
C LYS A 174 33.39 -5.84 22.70
N GLY A 175 32.93 -6.80 23.50
CA GLY A 175 32.56 -6.57 24.90
C GLY A 175 31.31 -5.71 25.03
N THR A 176 31.27 -4.81 26.01
CA THR A 176 30.10 -3.95 26.31
C THR A 176 30.29 -2.49 25.92
N THR A 177 31.43 -2.14 25.32
CA THR A 177 31.83 -0.73 25.11
C THR A 177 32.09 -0.36 23.66
N LYS A 178 32.21 -1.31 22.74
CA LYS A 178 32.47 -1.05 21.32
C LYS A 178 31.56 -1.91 20.46
N PHE A 179 30.89 -1.28 19.51
CA PHE A 179 30.02 -1.94 18.55
C PHE A 179 30.31 -1.39 17.15
N VAL A 180 30.17 -2.25 16.15
CA VAL A 180 30.18 -1.88 14.73
C VAL A 180 28.91 -2.44 14.14
N THR A 181 28.23 -1.66 13.32
CA THR A 181 27.03 -2.12 12.63
C THR A 181 27.12 -1.92 11.15
N GLU A 182 26.34 -2.73 10.45
CA GLU A 182 26.13 -2.66 9.01
C GLU A 182 24.62 -2.68 8.79
N VAL A 183 24.07 -1.55 8.33
CA VAL A 183 22.63 -1.33 8.18
C VAL A 183 22.27 -1.25 6.71
N TYR A 184 21.34 -2.09 6.30
CA TYR A 184 20.71 -2.07 4.98
C TYR A 184 19.33 -1.42 5.09
N PHE A 185 19.10 -0.34 4.36
CA PHE A 185 17.86 0.44 4.43
C PHE A 185 17.46 0.98 3.05
N PRO A 186 16.15 1.20 2.81
CA PRO A 186 15.66 1.70 1.53
C PRO A 186 16.00 3.19 1.34
N THR A 187 16.44 3.55 0.13
CA THR A 187 16.84 4.92 -0.25
C THR A 187 16.31 5.31 -1.63
N GLY A 188 15.02 5.07 -1.85
CA GLY A 188 14.38 5.30 -3.13
C GLY A 188 14.61 4.11 -4.05
N LEU A 189 15.52 4.23 -5.02
CA LEU A 189 15.65 3.24 -6.09
C LEU A 189 16.30 1.92 -5.65
N GLU A 190 17.14 1.98 -4.61
CA GLU A 190 17.94 0.86 -4.14
C GLU A 190 17.95 0.81 -2.61
N TYR A 191 18.42 -0.32 -2.09
CA TYR A 191 18.83 -0.40 -0.69
C TYR A 191 20.25 0.15 -0.55
N SER A 192 20.40 1.15 0.30
CA SER A 192 21.72 1.62 0.73
C SER A 192 22.25 0.78 1.89
N GLN A 193 23.56 0.85 2.05
CA GLN A 193 24.31 0.20 3.10
C GLN A 193 25.14 1.25 3.83
N GLU A 194 25.08 1.27 5.17
CA GLU A 194 25.87 2.19 5.99
C GLU A 194 26.56 1.43 7.13
N PHE A 195 27.80 1.81 7.40
CA PHE A 195 28.62 1.24 8.47
C PHE A 195 28.81 2.27 9.58
N ASP A 196 28.35 1.94 10.78
CA ASP A 196 28.45 2.82 11.94
C ASP A 196 29.34 2.18 13.01
N ALA A 197 30.14 3.01 13.70
CA ALA A 197 30.94 2.58 14.84
C ALA A 197 30.46 3.28 16.12
N PHE A 198 30.05 2.49 17.10
CA PHE A 198 29.56 2.98 18.39
C PHE A 198 30.56 2.72 19.50
N GLN A 199 30.83 3.75 20.30
CA GLN A 199 31.60 3.63 21.53
C GLN A 199 30.76 4.04 22.73
N VAL A 200 30.64 3.14 23.72
CA VAL A 200 30.00 3.40 25.00
C VAL A 200 31.06 3.72 26.03
N THR A 201 31.00 4.94 26.57
CA THR A 201 31.89 5.42 27.64
C THR A 201 31.08 5.71 28.89
N THR A 202 31.71 5.57 30.05
CA THR A 202 31.12 5.98 31.33
C THR A 202 31.96 7.10 31.91
N LYS A 203 31.35 8.25 32.19
CA LYS A 203 31.99 9.40 32.82
C LYS A 203 31.03 10.02 33.84
N ASP A 204 31.51 10.31 35.04
CA ASP A 204 30.72 10.97 36.10
C ASP A 204 29.36 10.30 36.36
N ASN A 205 29.36 8.96 36.41
CA ASN A 205 28.18 8.09 36.54
C ASN A 205 27.12 8.21 35.41
N LYS A 206 27.45 8.87 34.29
CA LYS A 206 26.64 8.92 33.07
C LYS A 206 27.26 8.05 31.98
N ARG A 207 26.43 7.32 31.23
CA ARG A 207 26.89 6.59 30.05
C ARG A 207 26.64 7.44 28.80
N ILE A 208 27.63 7.52 27.93
CA ILE A 208 27.57 8.25 26.67
C ILE A 208 27.88 7.27 25.55
N ILE A 209 27.00 7.21 24.56
CA ILE A 209 27.21 6.45 23.33
C ILE A 209 27.60 7.46 22.26
N LYS A 210 28.76 7.27 21.63
CA LYS A 210 29.23 8.10 20.51
C LYS A 210 29.17 7.31 19.22
N SER A 211 28.69 7.95 18.17
CA SER A 211 28.77 7.49 16.78
C SER A 211 29.09 8.70 15.92
N ASP A 212 30.22 8.71 15.24
CA ASP A 212 30.74 9.87 14.51
C ASP A 212 30.68 11.16 15.34
N ASN A 213 29.93 12.17 14.86
CA ASN A 213 29.72 13.47 15.49
C ASN A 213 28.43 13.53 16.35
N LYS A 214 27.83 12.39 16.67
CA LYS A 214 26.59 12.30 17.45
C LYS A 214 26.87 11.70 18.82
N GLU A 215 26.31 12.32 19.85
CA GLU A 215 26.36 11.84 21.23
C GLU A 215 24.96 11.55 21.75
N PHE A 216 24.81 10.36 22.35
CA PHE A 216 23.58 9.89 22.97
C PHE A 216 23.84 9.68 24.46
N TYR A 217 22.90 10.11 25.29
CA TYR A 217 23.06 10.08 26.73
C TYR A 217 22.18 8.99 27.33
N TRP A 218 22.81 8.10 28.09
CA TRP A 218 22.17 6.95 28.73
C TRP A 218 22.32 7.05 30.25
N SER A 219 21.18 7.23 30.93
CA SER A 219 21.11 7.29 32.39
C SER A 219 21.31 5.89 32.98
N ARG A 220 22.24 5.75 33.92
CA ARG A 220 22.50 4.48 34.60
C ARG A 220 21.36 4.09 35.55
N ASP A 221 20.78 5.07 36.24
CA ASP A 221 19.76 4.85 37.27
C ASP A 221 18.40 4.48 36.65
N THR A 222 18.02 5.20 35.58
CA THR A 222 16.72 4.99 34.93
C THR A 222 16.80 4.10 33.71
N GLY A 223 17.98 3.89 33.12
CA GLY A 223 18.14 3.24 31.82
C GLY A 223 17.68 4.09 30.65
N LYS A 224 17.20 5.32 30.86
CA LYS A 224 16.66 6.22 29.82
C LYS A 224 17.76 6.64 28.83
N LEU A 225 17.47 6.54 27.54
CA LEU A 225 18.31 7.05 26.46
C LEU A 225 17.73 8.34 25.89
N THR A 226 18.60 9.32 25.64
CA THR A 226 18.21 10.61 25.08
C THR A 226 19.14 11.07 23.97
N PHE A 227 18.58 11.79 23.01
CA PHE A 227 19.29 12.43 21.89
C PHE A 227 18.69 13.81 21.64
N LYS A 228 19.53 14.85 21.60
CA LYS A 228 19.10 16.25 21.41
C LYS A 228 17.92 16.66 22.32
N GLY A 229 17.93 16.21 23.57
CA GLY A 229 16.87 16.48 24.56
C GLY A 229 15.63 15.58 24.47
N GLY A 230 15.44 14.83 23.37
CA GLY A 230 14.34 13.88 23.21
C GLY A 230 14.63 12.52 23.85
N ASN A 231 13.60 11.85 24.37
CA ASN A 231 13.69 10.46 24.81
C ASN A 231 13.60 9.52 23.61
N ILE A 232 14.57 8.62 23.46
CA ILE A 232 14.61 7.65 22.34
C ILE A 232 14.44 6.20 22.81
N GLY A 233 14.33 5.95 24.11
CA GLY A 233 14.07 4.61 24.65
C GLY A 233 14.61 4.38 26.06
N ARG A 234 14.57 3.12 26.49
CA ARG A 234 15.12 2.67 27.76
C ARG A 234 15.87 1.36 27.54
N ALA A 235 17.15 1.32 27.94
CA ALA A 235 17.99 0.15 27.77
C ALA A 235 18.58 -0.34 29.10
N GLU A 236 18.61 -1.65 29.25
CA GLU A 236 19.22 -2.37 30.38
C GLU A 236 20.72 -2.66 30.16
N ASN A 237 21.14 -2.78 28.90
CA ASN A 237 22.50 -3.12 28.51
C ASN A 237 22.96 -2.32 27.28
N SER A 238 24.27 -2.29 27.03
CA SER A 238 24.87 -1.49 25.97
C SER A 238 24.41 -1.89 24.57
N ARG A 239 24.20 -3.19 24.31
CA ARG A 239 23.72 -3.68 23.01
C ARG A 239 22.32 -3.12 22.72
N LYS A 240 21.39 -3.27 23.68
CA LYS A 240 20.04 -2.69 23.56
C LYS A 240 20.06 -1.17 23.44
N ALA A 241 20.99 -0.51 24.14
CA ALA A 241 21.16 0.93 24.03
C ALA A 241 21.53 1.34 22.58
N VAL A 242 22.46 0.62 21.96
CA VAL A 242 22.84 0.82 20.55
C VAL A 242 21.68 0.50 19.60
N GLU A 243 20.89 -0.56 19.85
CA GLU A 243 19.69 -0.85 19.04
C GLU A 243 18.67 0.31 19.07
N PHE A 244 18.43 0.95 20.23
CA PHE A 244 17.58 2.14 20.30
C PHE A 244 18.17 3.34 19.56
N VAL A 245 19.49 3.52 19.64
CA VAL A 245 20.19 4.56 18.86
C VAL A 245 19.97 4.35 17.37
N LEU A 246 20.17 3.14 16.87
CA LEU A 246 19.99 2.78 15.46
C LEU A 246 18.53 2.98 15.02
N LYS A 247 17.56 2.53 15.82
CA LYS A 247 16.13 2.79 15.55
C LYS A 247 15.82 4.27 15.42
N ASN A 248 16.44 5.11 16.25
CA ASN A 248 16.26 6.55 16.15
C ASN A 248 16.99 7.17 14.94
N LEU A 249 18.18 6.67 14.59
CA LEU A 249 18.96 7.14 13.45
C LEU A 249 18.25 6.89 12.12
N TYR A 250 17.64 5.71 11.97
CA TYR A 250 17.00 5.30 10.71
C TYR A 250 15.46 5.33 10.77
N LYS A 251 14.87 6.02 11.75
CA LYS A 251 13.40 6.11 11.94
C LYS A 251 12.63 6.65 10.72
N ASP A 252 13.33 7.36 9.83
CA ASP A 252 12.73 7.99 8.67
C ASP A 252 12.69 7.06 7.44
N SER A 253 13.51 6.00 7.43
CA SER A 253 13.59 5.02 6.34
C SER A 253 13.15 3.61 6.78
N CYS A 254 13.21 3.31 8.08
CA CYS A 254 12.95 1.99 8.63
C CYS A 254 11.64 1.95 9.42
N VAL A 255 10.66 1.19 8.94
CA VAL A 255 9.46 0.81 9.71
C VAL A 255 9.86 -0.08 10.88
N ASN A 256 10.77 -1.02 10.61
CA ASN A 256 11.37 -1.89 11.60
C ASN A 256 12.84 -2.16 11.21
N ILE A 257 13.66 -2.45 12.22
CA ILE A 257 15.04 -2.91 12.03
C ILE A 257 15.14 -4.32 12.63
N VAL A 258 15.45 -5.30 11.77
CA VAL A 258 15.77 -6.66 12.18
C VAL A 258 17.26 -6.69 12.54
N PHE A 259 17.56 -6.98 13.81
CA PHE A 259 18.93 -7.05 14.31
C PHE A 259 19.43 -8.49 14.29
N ASN A 260 20.53 -8.72 13.56
CA ASN A 260 21.28 -9.97 13.52
C ASN A 260 22.56 -9.85 14.35
#